data_AF-A0A397S384-F1
#
_entry.id   AF-A0A397S384-F1
#
_cell.length_a   1.000
_cell.length_b   1.000
_cell.length_c   1.000
_cell.angle_alpha   90.00
_cell.angle_beta   90.00
_cell.angle_gamma   90.00
#
_symmetry.space_group_name_H-M   'P 1'
#
loop_
_entity.id
_entity.type
_entity.pdbx_description
1 polymer ?
#
loop_
_entity_poly.entity_id
_entity_poly.type
_entity_poly.pdbx_seq_one_letter_code
_entity_poly.pdbx_strand_id
1 'polypeptide(L)' 'MKKIFGFDEFRGGQLEAIIAYLSGKDTFVSMKTGGGKTLCYAISAVCFEGLTIVFSPLKALMDDQKVR' A
#
# COMPACT_ATOMS: atom_id res chain seq x y z
N MET A 1 -5.84 11.54 6.90
CA MET A 1 -5.98 10.12 6.47
C MET A 1 -7.46 9.73 6.28
N LYS A 2 -8.35 10.01 7.24
CA LYS A 2 -9.80 9.74 7.16
C LYS A 2 -10.53 10.15 5.87
N LYS A 3 -10.25 11.32 5.27
CA LYS A 3 -10.93 11.79 4.05
C LYS A 3 -10.51 11.08 2.75
N ILE A 4 -9.30 10.51 2.71
CA ILE A 4 -8.73 9.93 1.47
C ILE A 4 -8.64 8.39 1.59
N PHE A 5 -8.29 7.89 2.77
CA PHE A 5 -8.06 6.46 3.02
C PHE A 5 -9.06 5.85 4.02
N GLY A 6 -9.89 6.63 4.71
CA GLY A 6 -10.93 6.09 5.60
C GLY A 6 -10.46 5.55 6.96
N PHE A 7 -9.19 5.72 7.32
CA PHE A 7 -8.63 5.24 8.60
C PHE A 7 -8.09 6.39 9.45
N ASP A 8 -8.12 6.21 10.78
CA ASP A 8 -7.62 7.18 11.76
C ASP A 8 -6.12 7.01 12.03
N GLU A 9 -5.62 5.77 12.04
CA GLU A 9 -4.23 5.43 12.35
C GLU A 9 -3.70 4.30 11.48
N PHE A 10 -2.36 4.23 11.33
CA PHE A 10 -1.69 3.11 10.71
C PHE A 10 -1.74 1.88 11.62
N ARG A 11 -1.98 0.71 11.02
CA ARG A 11 -1.81 -0.58 11.68
C ARG A 11 -0.31 -0.91 11.78
N GLY A 12 0.05 -1.77 12.72
CA GLY A 12 1.44 -2.15 12.96
C GLY A 12 2.18 -2.60 11.69
N GLY A 13 3.38 -2.05 11.48
CA GLY A 13 4.23 -2.34 10.33
C GLY A 13 3.91 -1.56 9.05
N GLN A 14 2.76 -0.86 8.97
CA GLN A 14 2.40 -0.11 7.76
C GLN A 14 3.27 1.13 7.58
N LEU A 15 3.41 1.93 8.63
CA LEU A 15 4.18 3.17 8.56
C LEU A 15 5.66 2.87 8.31
N GLU A 16 6.19 1.85 8.95
CA GLU A 16 7.57 1.39 8.79
C GLU A 16 7.85 0.94 7.35
N ALA A 17 6.92 0.18 6.75
CA ALA A 17 7.03 -0.25 5.35
C ALA A 17 6.97 0.92 4.36
N ILE A 18 6.07 1.88 4.60
CA ILE A 18 5.93 3.09 3.75
C ILE A 18 7.21 3.93 3.84
N ILE A 19 7.71 4.19 5.06
CA ILE A 19 8.94 4.97 5.25
C ILE A 19 10.15 4.27 4.62
N ALA A 20 10.25 2.94 4.76
CA ALA A 20 11.34 2.17 4.15
C ALA A 20 11.35 2.33 2.63
N TYR A 21 10.18 2.21 1.98
CA TYR A 21 10.04 2.43 0.54
C TYR A 21 10.39 3.87 0.14
N LEU A 22 9.84 4.88 0.82
CA LEU A 22 10.10 6.29 0.52
C LEU A 22 11.57 6.69 0.75
N SER A 23 12.30 5.92 1.56
CA SER A 23 13.75 6.06 1.74
C SER A 23 14.57 5.39 0.64
N GLY A 24 13.93 4.90 -0.43
CA GLY A 24 14.59 4.23 -1.56
C GLY A 24 15.09 2.81 -1.23
N LYS A 25 14.51 2.13 -0.23
CA LYS A 25 14.90 0.77 0.15
C LYS A 25 13.95 -0.27 -0.44
N ASP A 26 14.53 -1.37 -0.93
CA ASP A 26 13.78 -2.58 -1.22
C ASP A 26 13.13 -3.10 0.07
N THR A 27 11.80 -3.26 0.03
CA THR A 27 10.99 -3.50 1.22
C THR A 27 10.16 -4.75 1.06
N PHE A 28 10.40 -5.75 1.92
CA PHE A 28 9.57 -6.95 2.02
C PHE A 28 8.53 -6.79 3.13
N VAL A 29 7.26 -6.96 2.79
CA VAL A 29 6.14 -6.79 3.74
C VAL A 29 5.45 -8.12 3.98
N SER A 30 5.66 -8.69 5.17
CA SER A 30 4.94 -9.88 5.65
C SER A 30 3.83 -9.47 6.61
N MET A 31 2.59 -9.52 6.14
CA MET A 31 1.41 -9.25 6.95
C MET A 31 0.37 -10.33 6.72
N LYS A 32 -0.58 -10.52 7.64
CA LYS A 32 -1.74 -11.40 7.42
C LYS A 32 -2.70 -10.83 6.38
N THR A 33 -3.57 -11.66 5.80
CA THR A 33 -4.70 -11.19 4.98
C THR A 33 -5.56 -10.21 5.78
N GLY A 34 -6.06 -9.15 5.13
CA GLY A 34 -6.77 -8.07 5.82
C GLY A 34 -5.88 -7.12 6.63
N GLY A 35 -4.56 -7.37 6.72
CA GLY A 35 -3.60 -6.51 7.43
C GLY A 35 -3.36 -5.14 6.80
N GLY A 36 -3.88 -4.88 5.59
CA GLY A 36 -3.76 -3.59 4.93
C GLY A 36 -2.49 -3.40 4.11
N LYS A 37 -1.94 -4.48 3.52
CA LYS A 37 -0.77 -4.41 2.62
C LYS A 37 -0.98 -3.47 1.43
N THR A 38 -2.21 -3.41 0.92
CA THR A 38 -2.60 -2.50 -0.17
C THR A 38 -2.38 -1.05 0.17
N LEU A 39 -2.64 -0.66 1.42
CA LEU A 39 -2.43 0.71 1.87
C LEU A 39 -0.94 1.11 1.79
N CYS A 40 -0.03 0.18 2.09
CA CYS A 40 1.41 0.45 2.08
C CYS A 40 1.88 0.87 0.68
N TYR A 41 1.60 0.08 -0.36
CA TYR A 41 2.03 0.47 -1.71
C TYR A 41 1.18 1.60 -2.30
N ALA A 42 -0.09 1.75 -1.92
CA ALA A 42 -0.94 2.82 -2.43
C ALA A 42 -0.49 4.21 -1.93
N ILE A 43 -0.17 4.34 -0.63
CA ILE A 43 0.36 5.59 -0.09
C ILE A 43 1.74 5.88 -0.69
N SER A 44 2.62 4.87 -0.72
CA SER A 44 3.92 4.98 -1.35
C SER A 44 3.84 5.48 -2.80
N ALA A 45 2.87 4.98 -3.57
CA ALA A 45 2.64 5.38 -4.95
C ALA A 45 2.18 6.85 -5.07
N VAL A 46 1.34 7.31 -4.16
CA VAL A 46 0.84 8.71 -4.15
C VAL A 46 1.93 9.69 -3.71
N CYS A 47 2.84 9.26 -2.84
CA CYS A 47 3.94 10.10 -2.34
C CYS A 47 5.14 10.15 -3.29
N PHE A 48 5.25 9.24 -4.24
CA PHE A 48 6.34 9.20 -5.21
C PHE A 48 5.93 9.90 -6.51
N GLU A 49 6.81 10.75 -7.06
CA GLU A 49 6.59 11.33 -8.39
C GLU A 49 6.89 10.30 -9.48
N GLY A 50 5.86 9.83 -10.18
CA GLY A 50 6.01 8.92 -11.30
C GLY A 50 4.90 7.88 -11.39
N LEU A 51 5.21 6.76 -12.04
CA LEU A 51 4.30 5.63 -12.21
C LEU A 51 4.69 4.47 -11.30
N THR A 52 3.78 4.05 -10.43
CA THR A 52 3.91 2.78 -9.69
C THR A 52 3.23 1.65 -10.46
N ILE A 53 3.97 0.56 -10.70
CA ILE A 53 3.47 -0.64 -11.36
C ILE A 53 3.24 -1.72 -10.29
N VAL A 54 2.01 -2.26 -10.23
CA VAL A 54 1.63 -3.34 -9.31
C VAL A 54 1.37 -4.61 -10.11
N PHE A 55 2.14 -5.65 -9.82
CA PHE A 55 1.95 -6.98 -10.41
C PHE A 55 1.04 -7.83 -9.51
N SER A 56 -0.06 -8.34 -10.07
CA SER A 56 -0.99 -9.23 -9.37
C SER A 56 -1.23 -10.49 -10.21
N PRO A 57 -1.21 -11.69 -9.60
CA PRO A 57 -1.36 -12.94 -10.35
C PRO A 57 -2.79 -13.20 -10.83
N LEU A 58 -3.81 -12.55 -10.24
CA LEU A 58 -5.21 -12.83 -10.52
C LEU A 58 -5.97 -11.55 -10.88
N LYS A 59 -6.69 -11.59 -12.01
CA LYS A 59 -7.57 -10.49 -12.44
C LYS A 59 -8.63 -10.14 -11.38
N ALA A 60 -9.20 -11.14 -10.72
CA ALA A 60 -10.18 -10.94 -9.65
C ALA A 60 -9.64 -10.07 -8.49
N LEU A 61 -8.36 -10.24 -8.12
CA LEU A 61 -7.72 -9.40 -7.10
C LEU A 61 -7.48 -7.98 -7.60
N MET A 62 -7.17 -7.82 -8.89
CA MET A 62 -7.00 -6.49 -9.49
C MET A 62 -8.33 -5.74 -9.50
N ASP A 63 -9.43 -6.42 -9.81
CA ASP A 63 -10.75 -5.81 -9.86
C ASP A 63 -11.25 -5.39 -8.46
N ASP A 64 -10.94 -6.16 -7.42
CA ASP A 64 -11.27 -5.84 -6.01
C ASP A 64 -10.51 -4.61 -5.46
N GLN A 65 -9.31 -4.35 -5.98
CA GLN A 65 -8.45 -3.26 -5.54
C GLN A 65 -8.67 -1.95 -6.30
N LYS A 66 -9.44 -1.97 -7.39
CA LYS A 66 -9.84 -0.75 -8.08
C LYS A 66 -10.78 0.04 -7.17
N VAL A 67 -10.49 1.33 -7.03
CA VAL A 67 -11.39 2.26 -6.35
C VAL A 67 -12.73 2.20 -7.08
N ARG A 68 -13.80 1.89 -6.33
CA ARG A 68 -15.18 1.98 -6.82
C ARG A 68 -15.63 3.43 -6.82
#